data_AF-A0A4R0XDX5-F1
#
_entry.id   AF-A0A4R0XDX5-F1
#
_cell.length_a   1.000
_cell.length_b   1.000
_cell.length_c   1.000
_cell.angle_alpha   90.00
_cell.angle_beta   90.00
_cell.angle_gamma   90.00
#
_symmetry.space_group_name_H-M   'P 1'
#
loop_
_entity.id
_entity.type
_entity.pdbx_description
1 polymer ?
#
loop_
_entity_poly.entity_id
_entity_poly.type
_entity_poly.pdbx_seq_one_letter_code
_entity_poly.pdbx_strand_id
1 'polypeptide(L)'
;MDNLSAFNHFHDWYMDTIQISKERETLTLGLYLQDQRASLSFVGMNRCVLENLGLQNIVYAIEIVEPGTSRFAKAQQILAKAERWTDVQPWKVAQVFSTCGAELVVEFDSLEIESQAS
;
A
#
# COMPACT_ATOMS: atom_id res chain seq x y z
N MET A 1 3.14 -8.66 -13.26
CA MET A 1 4.31 -9.14 -12.49
C MET A 1 4.50 -8.18 -11.34
N ASP A 2 4.81 -8.67 -10.16
CA ASP A 2 4.85 -7.85 -8.96
C ASP A 2 6.11 -6.97 -8.98
N ASN A 3 5.99 -5.72 -9.44
CA ASN A 3 7.12 -4.82 -9.70
C ASN A 3 7.78 -4.30 -8.41
N LEU A 4 7.30 -4.70 -7.23
CA LEU A 4 7.84 -4.28 -5.92
C LEU A 4 9.32 -4.65 -5.75
N SER A 5 9.75 -5.80 -6.27
CA SER A 5 11.15 -6.26 -6.16
C SER A 5 12.14 -5.35 -6.92
N ALA A 6 11.71 -4.72 -8.01
CA ALA A 6 12.52 -3.76 -8.76
C ALA A 6 12.86 -2.50 -7.94
N PHE A 7 12.05 -2.21 -6.92
CA PHE A 7 12.23 -1.09 -5.98
C PHE A 7 12.70 -1.55 -4.60
N ASN A 8 13.18 -2.79 -4.45
CA ASN A 8 13.53 -3.39 -3.16
C ASN A 8 12.40 -3.27 -2.13
N HIS A 9 11.14 -3.52 -2.55
CA HIS A 9 9.95 -3.36 -1.73
C HIS A 9 9.80 -1.98 -1.09
N PHE A 10 10.42 -0.95 -1.70
CA PHE A 10 10.48 0.41 -1.19
C PHE A 10 11.15 0.53 0.19
N HIS A 11 12.03 -0.39 0.56
CA HIS A 11 12.81 -0.30 1.82
C HIS A 11 13.58 1.03 1.89
N ASP A 12 13.46 1.73 3.03
CA ASP A 12 14.02 3.06 3.31
C ASP A 12 13.43 4.22 2.49
N TRP A 13 12.42 3.97 1.64
CA TRP A 13 11.71 5.06 0.97
C TRP A 13 10.82 5.79 1.96
N TYR A 14 10.73 7.10 1.79
CA TYR A 14 9.83 7.96 2.54
C TYR A 14 8.46 8.02 1.85
N MET A 15 7.39 7.90 2.62
CA MET A 15 6.03 8.14 2.15
C MET A 15 5.55 9.53 2.56
N ASP A 16 5.30 10.39 1.59
CA ASP A 16 4.89 11.78 1.83
C ASP A 16 3.49 12.14 1.28
N THR A 17 2.96 11.30 0.39
CA THR A 17 1.61 11.47 -0.15
C THR A 17 0.79 10.20 0.05
N ILE A 18 -0.44 10.39 0.51
CA ILE A 18 -1.50 9.38 0.49
C ILE A 18 -2.69 10.02 -0.23
N GLN A 19 -2.99 9.54 -1.44
CA GLN A 19 -4.07 10.06 -2.26
C GLN A 19 -5.13 8.98 -2.46
N ILE A 20 -6.38 9.31 -2.17
CA ILE A 20 -7.53 8.42 -2.36
C ILE A 20 -8.41 8.99 -3.48
N SER A 21 -8.65 8.22 -4.54
CA SER A 21 -9.58 8.57 -5.62
C SER A 21 -10.75 7.59 -5.64
N LYS A 22 -11.96 8.08 -5.35
CA LYS A 22 -13.18 7.27 -5.44
C LYS A 22 -13.57 6.99 -6.90
N GLU A 23 -13.40 7.97 -7.78
CA GLU A 23 -13.73 7.83 -9.21
C GLU A 23 -12.89 6.76 -9.91
N ARG A 24 -11.62 6.63 -9.51
CA ARG A 24 -10.71 5.61 -10.03
C ARG A 24 -10.61 4.36 -9.14
N GLU A 25 -11.34 4.35 -8.02
CA GLU A 25 -11.25 3.30 -6.99
C GLU A 25 -9.78 2.95 -6.65
N THR A 26 -8.96 3.98 -6.42
CA THR A 26 -7.50 3.82 -6.30
C THR A 26 -6.95 4.57 -5.09
N LEU A 27 -6.07 3.90 -4.36
CA LEU A 27 -5.16 4.53 -3.39
C LEU A 27 -3.78 4.65 -4.00
N THR A 28 -3.20 5.84 -4.01
CA THR A 28 -1.85 6.10 -4.50
C THR A 28 -0.97 6.64 -3.40
N LEU A 29 0.19 6.00 -3.20
CA LEU A 29 1.26 6.46 -2.32
C LEU A 29 2.29 7.22 -3.14
N GLY A 30 2.69 8.39 -2.67
CA GLY A 30 3.89 9.08 -3.14
C GLY A 30 5.08 8.64 -2.31
N LEU A 31 6.10 8.13 -2.98
CA LEU A 31 7.30 7.57 -2.36
C LEU A 31 8.54 8.26 -2.94
N TYR A 32 9.53 8.52 -2.09
CA TYR A 32 10.84 9.00 -2.56
C TYR A 32 12.01 8.37 -1.80
N LEU A 33 13.16 8.28 -2.48
CA LEU A 33 14.45 7.90 -1.90
C LEU A 33 15.51 8.79 -2.51
N GLN A 34 16.08 9.69 -1.70
CA GLN A 34 17.00 10.74 -2.17
C GLN A 34 16.36 11.58 -3.29
N ASP A 35 16.90 11.52 -4.50
CA ASP A 35 16.41 12.20 -5.71
C ASP A 35 15.42 11.36 -6.53
N GLN A 36 15.21 10.09 -6.18
CA GLN A 36 14.29 9.20 -6.88
C GLN A 36 12.86 9.41 -6.39
N ARG A 37 11.91 9.39 -7.34
CA ARG A 37 10.48 9.52 -7.08
C ARG A 37 9.70 8.39 -7.74
N ALA A 38 8.78 7.82 -7.00
CA ALA A 38 7.83 6.83 -7.50
C ALA A 38 6.43 7.06 -6.91
N SER A 39 5.43 6.61 -7.63
CA SER A 39 4.08 6.41 -7.14
C SER A 39 3.76 4.91 -7.12
N LEU A 40 3.11 4.46 -6.05
CA LEU A 40 2.56 3.11 -5.96
C LEU A 40 1.03 3.23 -5.85
N SER A 41 0.32 2.71 -6.84
CA SER A 41 -1.14 2.72 -6.90
C SER A 41 -1.71 1.34 -6.65
N PHE A 42 -2.61 1.25 -5.68
CA PHE A 42 -3.48 0.10 -5.40
C PHE A 42 -4.80 0.32 -6.13
N VAL A 43 -4.90 -0.23 -7.35
CA VAL A 43 -6.05 -0.07 -8.24
C VAL A 43 -7.14 -1.08 -7.87
N GLY A 44 -8.40 -0.66 -7.94
CA GLY A 44 -9.54 -1.45 -7.46
C GLY A 44 -9.55 -1.57 -5.93
N MET A 45 -9.03 -0.56 -5.23
CA MET A 45 -9.05 -0.54 -3.77
C MET A 45 -10.50 -0.60 -3.27
N ASN A 46 -10.80 -1.53 -2.35
CA ASN A 46 -12.10 -1.58 -1.68
C ASN A 46 -12.01 -1.15 -0.21
N ARG A 47 -10.90 -1.50 0.46
CA ARG A 47 -10.67 -1.16 1.87
C ARG A 47 -9.23 -0.74 2.08
N CYS A 48 -9.02 0.24 2.94
CA CYS A 48 -7.72 0.63 3.42
C CYS A 48 -7.82 1.05 4.89
N VAL A 49 -6.85 0.62 5.68
CA VAL A 49 -6.65 1.09 7.05
C VAL A 49 -5.23 1.64 7.15
N LEU A 50 -5.13 2.87 7.66
CA LEU A 50 -3.88 3.56 7.98
C LEU A 50 -3.72 3.60 9.50
N GLU A 51 -2.59 3.14 10.01
CA GLU A 51 -2.25 3.18 11.43
C GLU A 51 -0.92 3.93 11.62
N ASN A 52 -0.72 4.53 12.80
CA ASN A 52 0.58 5.07 13.25
C ASN A 52 1.20 6.18 12.37
N LEU A 53 0.40 6.95 11.62
CA LEU A 53 0.89 8.07 10.80
C LEU A 53 1.75 9.05 11.62
N GLY A 54 3.01 9.24 11.19
CA GLY A 54 3.98 10.14 11.82
C GLY A 54 4.54 11.15 10.83
N LEU A 55 5.55 11.91 11.24
CA LEU A 55 6.19 12.91 10.37
C LEU A 55 7.23 12.30 9.41
N GLN A 56 7.86 11.18 9.78
CA GLN A 56 8.96 10.58 8.99
C GLN A 56 8.49 9.53 7.98
N ASN A 57 7.50 8.69 8.33
CA ASN A 57 6.89 7.68 7.45
C ASN A 57 7.88 6.94 6.53
N ILE A 58 8.86 6.27 7.14
CA ILE A 58 9.88 5.50 6.44
C ILE A 58 9.39 4.07 6.28
N VAL A 59 9.34 3.60 5.04
CA VAL A 59 8.88 2.26 4.67
C VAL A 59 9.96 1.23 5.04
N TYR A 60 9.57 0.22 5.80
CA TYR A 60 10.38 -0.98 6.00
C TYR A 60 10.20 -1.93 4.81
N ALA A 61 8.97 -2.22 4.41
CA ALA A 61 8.69 -3.01 3.21
C ALA A 61 7.23 -2.83 2.78
N ILE A 62 6.98 -2.94 1.48
CA ILE A 62 5.64 -3.12 0.91
C ILE A 62 5.56 -4.53 0.34
N GLU A 63 4.57 -5.29 0.79
CA GLU A 63 4.45 -6.70 0.45
C GLU A 63 3.00 -7.12 0.21
N ILE A 64 2.81 -8.01 -0.76
CA ILE A 64 1.55 -8.73 -0.94
C ILE A 64 1.45 -9.82 0.12
N VAL A 65 0.31 -9.88 0.79
CA VAL A 65 0.04 -10.85 1.83
C VAL A 65 -0.66 -12.06 1.21
N GLU A 66 0.01 -13.21 1.26
CA GLU A 66 -0.48 -14.44 0.64
C GLU A 66 -1.74 -14.97 1.35
N PRO A 67 -2.85 -15.23 0.62
CA PRO A 67 -4.05 -15.85 1.16
C PRO A 67 -3.79 -17.15 1.92
N GLY A 68 -4.60 -17.42 2.95
CA GLY A 68 -4.47 -18.64 3.76
C GLY A 68 -3.34 -18.62 4.80
N THR A 69 -2.49 -17.60 4.80
CA THR A 69 -1.48 -17.41 5.85
C THR A 69 -2.06 -16.77 7.12
N SER A 70 -1.41 -16.98 8.26
CA SER A 70 -1.78 -16.30 9.52
C SER A 70 -1.67 -14.77 9.41
N ARG A 71 -0.76 -14.28 8.56
CA ARG A 71 -0.61 -12.87 8.27
C ARG A 71 -1.79 -12.32 7.47
N PHE A 72 -2.30 -13.07 6.49
CA PHE A 72 -3.51 -12.70 5.76
C PHE A 72 -4.73 -12.61 6.69
N ALA A 73 -4.88 -13.58 7.59
CA ALA A 73 -5.96 -13.55 8.58
C ALA A 73 -5.89 -12.28 9.48
N LYS A 74 -4.69 -11.90 9.94
CA LYS A 74 -4.48 -10.66 10.70
C LYS A 74 -4.78 -9.42 9.87
N ALA A 75 -4.31 -9.37 8.62
CA ALA A 75 -4.58 -8.26 7.72
C ALA A 75 -6.09 -8.09 7.47
N GLN A 76 -6.83 -9.18 7.30
CA GLN A 76 -8.28 -9.17 7.17
C GLN A 76 -8.99 -8.67 8.45
N GLN A 77 -8.49 -9.00 9.64
CA GLN A 77 -9.01 -8.45 10.90
C GLN A 77 -8.78 -6.95 11.01
N ILE A 78 -7.63 -6.44 10.56
CA ILE A 78 -7.36 -5.00 10.51
C ILE A 78 -8.32 -4.33 9.52
N LEU A 79 -8.45 -4.87 8.30
CA LEU A 79 -9.35 -4.35 7.27
C LEU A 79 -10.83 -4.39 7.69
N ALA A 80 -11.23 -5.26 8.62
CA ALA A 80 -12.61 -5.29 9.13
C ALA A 80 -13.00 -4.03 9.92
N LYS A 81 -12.04 -3.17 10.29
CA LYS A 81 -12.29 -1.85 10.89
C LYS A 81 -12.75 -0.80 9.88
N ALA A 82 -12.52 -1.03 8.58
CA ALA A 82 -12.89 -0.11 7.51
C ALA A 82 -14.18 -0.57 6.82
N GLU A 83 -15.00 0.41 6.41
CA GLU A 83 -16.13 0.16 5.51
C GLU A 83 -15.63 -0.21 4.11
N ARG A 84 -16.36 -1.11 3.45
CA ARG A 84 -16.14 -1.44 2.04
C ARG A 84 -16.72 -0.33 1.16
N TRP A 85 -16.02 0.02 0.09
CA TRP A 85 -16.58 0.84 -0.98
C TRP A 85 -17.56 0.07 -1.86
N THR A 86 -17.31 -1.21 -2.11
CA THR A 86 -18.15 -2.07 -2.94
C THR A 86 -18.32 -3.44 -2.31
N ASP A 87 -19.39 -4.14 -2.68
CA ASP A 87 -19.61 -5.54 -2.25
C ASP A 87 -18.77 -6.54 -3.05
N VAL A 88 -18.11 -6.09 -4.12
CA VAL A 88 -17.17 -6.90 -4.90
C VAL A 88 -15.92 -7.13 -4.05
N GLN A 89 -15.56 -8.39 -3.89
CA GLN A 89 -14.43 -8.76 -3.04
C GLN A 89 -13.14 -8.66 -3.85
N PRO A 90 -12.19 -7.77 -3.50
CA PRO A 90 -10.89 -7.75 -4.15
C PRO A 90 -10.09 -8.97 -3.73
N TRP A 91 -9.18 -9.38 -4.60
CA TRP A 91 -8.47 -10.65 -4.44
C TRP A 91 -7.17 -10.51 -3.66
N LYS A 92 -6.58 -9.31 -3.60
CA LYS A 92 -5.26 -9.10 -3.00
C LYS A 92 -5.33 -8.23 -1.77
N VAL A 93 -4.44 -8.53 -0.84
CA VAL A 93 -4.16 -7.69 0.32
C VAL A 93 -2.69 -7.35 0.31
N ALA A 94 -2.36 -6.08 0.49
CA ALA A 94 -0.99 -5.61 0.66
C ALA A 94 -0.84 -4.98 2.02
N GLN A 95 0.39 -5.03 2.54
CA GLN A 95 0.76 -4.35 3.76
C GLN A 95 1.98 -3.48 3.51
N VAL A 96 1.88 -2.22 3.94
CA VAL A 96 3.02 -1.30 4.08
C VAL A 96 3.46 -1.38 5.52
N PHE A 97 4.65 -1.92 5.74
CA PHE A 97 5.33 -1.88 7.03
C PHE A 97 6.18 -0.65 7.12
N SER A 98 6.23 -0.05 8.31
CA SER A 98 7.08 1.10 8.57
C SER A 98 8.29 0.70 9.41
N THR A 99 9.43 1.29 9.08
CA THR A 99 10.55 1.45 10.01
C THR A 99 10.17 2.53 11.03
N CYS A 100 9.48 3.58 10.57
CA CYS A 100 8.94 4.64 11.40
C CYS A 100 7.68 5.24 10.79
N GLY A 101 6.63 5.47 11.59
CA GLY A 101 5.42 6.15 11.15
C GLY A 101 4.40 5.20 10.53
N ALA A 102 3.79 5.62 9.42
CA ALA A 102 2.58 5.04 8.87
C ALA A 102 2.71 3.58 8.40
N GLU A 103 1.78 2.75 8.89
CA GLU A 103 1.53 1.40 8.39
C GLU A 103 0.19 1.37 7.66
N LEU A 104 0.11 0.60 6.57
CA LEU A 104 -1.13 0.45 5.81
C LEU A 104 -1.46 -1.00 5.58
N VAL A 105 -2.75 -1.33 5.63
CA VAL A 105 -3.29 -2.56 5.07
C VAL A 105 -4.33 -2.19 4.03
N VAL A 106 -4.14 -2.69 2.81
CA VAL A 106 -4.95 -2.31 1.64
C VAL A 106 -5.49 -3.55 0.96
N GLU A 107 -6.79 -3.57 0.68
CA GLU A 107 -7.46 -4.59 -0.13
C GLU A 107 -7.74 -4.02 -1.53
N PHE A 108 -7.26 -4.68 -2.58
CA PHE A 108 -7.20 -4.14 -3.94
C PHE A 108 -7.11 -5.25 -5.02
N ASP A 109 -7.15 -4.87 -6.31
CA ASP A 109 -7.10 -5.79 -7.45
C ASP A 109 -5.73 -5.89 -8.12
N SER A 110 -5.12 -4.75 -8.44
CA SER A 110 -3.80 -4.66 -9.10
C SER A 110 -2.91 -3.56 -8.57
N LEU A 111 -1.60 -3.75 -8.73
CA LEU A 111 -0.60 -2.73 -8.44
C LEU A 111 -0.11 -2.08 -9.73
N GLU A 112 0.04 -0.76 -9.68
CA GLU A 112 0.72 0.03 -10.69
C GLU A 112 1.83 0.83 -10.03
N ILE A 113 3.01 0.84 -10.65
CA ILE A 113 4.16 1.62 -10.18
C ILE A 113 4.59 2.52 -11.32
N GLU A 114 4.62 3.82 -11.07
CA GLU A 114 5.20 4.80 -11.99
C GLU A 114 6.42 5.43 -11.31
N SER A 115 7.54 5.50 -12.01
CA SER A 115 8.73 6.22 -11.54
C SER A 115 9.08 7.31 -12.52
N GLN A 116 9.50 8.47 -12.03
CA GLN A 116 10.09 9.47 -12.91
C GLN A 116 11.47 8.96 -13.34
N ALA A 117 11.69 8.87 -14.65
CA ALA A 117 13.03 8.67 -15.17
C ALA A 117 13.80 9.97 -14.94
N SER A 118 14.86 9.89 -14.14
CA SER A 118 15.91 10.91 -14.07
C SER A 118 16.60 11.08 -15.42
#